data_AF-A0A2V9JMP9-F1
#
_entry.id   AF-A0A2V9JMP9-F1
#
_cell.length_a   1.000
_cell.length_b   1.000
_cell.length_c   1.000
_cell.angle_alpha   90.00
_cell.angle_beta   90.00
_cell.angle_gamma   90.00
#
_symmetry.space_group_name_H-M   'P 1'
#
loop_
_entity.id
_entity.type
_entity.pdbx_description
1 polymer ?
#
loop_
_entity_poly.entity_id
_entity_poly.type
_entity_poly.pdbx_seq_one_letter_code
_entity_poly.pdbx_strand_id
1 'polypeptide(L)'
;MTLKPIIAAGLVLAVPLGVASRAPQLTHFEFSEPHMGTIFRIVLFAPDEAAAQQASAAAFGRITALDDTMSDYNPQSELMLLCGHAAGPPVVISGDLFRVLEKSQDVAEKSGGAFDVTVGPLVQLWRRARRQHELPDPESLARALRLVGHEKLLLDPRARTAQLLKPGMQLDLGGIGKGYAADEAIVVLKRHGIARALIAAGGDVVTGSPPPGKAGWRIGIASLEMPEKSPTRFISLHDAAGQPGHGGQRPRSRARPRSHQECPGCFAALRPGHRAGRQYGRMAVSAAGLRGARTRRFKVPVTARSRAIRARL
;
A
#
# COMPACT_ATOMS: atom_id res chain seq x y z
N MET A 1 -74.90 41.26 49.30
CA MET A 1 -73.67 40.42 49.28
C MET A 1 -73.68 39.62 47.99
N THR A 2 -72.84 40.01 47.03
CA THR A 2 -72.79 39.46 45.67
C THR A 2 -71.68 38.40 45.57
N LEU A 3 -72.04 37.15 45.25
CA LEU A 3 -71.08 36.10 44.91
C LEU A 3 -70.58 36.28 43.46
N LYS A 4 -69.27 36.32 43.26
CA LYS A 4 -68.61 36.28 41.95
C LYS A 4 -68.25 34.83 41.56
N PRO A 5 -68.37 34.43 40.28
CA PRO A 5 -67.92 33.12 39.83
C PRO A 5 -66.41 33.13 39.55
N ILE A 6 -65.72 32.06 39.94
CA ILE A 6 -64.30 31.82 39.68
C ILE A 6 -64.21 31.09 38.34
N ILE A 7 -63.61 31.73 37.34
CA ILE A 7 -63.31 31.14 36.02
C ILE A 7 -62.00 30.38 36.15
N ALA A 8 -62.05 29.05 36.02
CA ALA A 8 -60.86 28.20 35.98
C ALA A 8 -60.23 28.26 34.57
N ALA A 9 -59.06 28.90 34.47
CA ALA A 9 -58.25 28.92 33.26
C ALA A 9 -57.50 27.59 33.12
N GLY A 10 -57.92 26.76 32.17
CA GLY A 10 -57.22 25.52 31.79
C GLY A 10 -55.91 25.84 31.08
N LEU A 11 -54.79 25.54 31.73
CA LEU A 11 -53.45 25.61 31.15
C LEU A 11 -53.27 24.43 30.18
N VAL A 12 -53.38 24.69 28.87
CA VAL A 12 -53.04 23.72 27.83
C VAL A 12 -51.51 23.65 27.74
N LEU A 13 -50.95 22.57 28.29
CA LEU A 13 -49.52 22.27 28.17
C LEU A 13 -49.25 21.79 26.73
N ALA A 14 -48.76 22.69 25.87
CA ALA A 14 -48.31 22.33 24.52
C ALA A 14 -47.03 21.47 24.62
N VAL A 15 -47.17 20.17 24.42
CA VAL A 15 -46.03 19.25 24.29
C VAL A 15 -45.33 19.59 22.97
N PRO A 16 -44.04 19.99 22.97
CA PRO A 16 -43.33 20.23 21.73
C PRO A 16 -43.16 18.89 21.03
N LEU A 17 -43.83 18.74 19.88
CA LEU A 17 -43.60 17.65 18.94
C LEU A 17 -42.12 17.67 18.56
N GLY A 18 -41.38 16.66 19.06
CA GLY A 18 -39.97 16.51 18.79
C GLY A 18 -39.72 16.51 17.30
N VAL A 19 -38.95 17.50 16.83
CA VAL A 19 -38.40 17.50 15.47
C VAL A 19 -37.54 16.26 15.34
N ALA A 20 -38.04 15.25 14.65
CA ALA A 20 -37.25 14.08 14.29
C ALA A 20 -36.05 14.59 13.49
N SER A 21 -34.87 14.61 14.13
CA SER A 21 -33.61 14.92 13.46
C SER A 21 -33.41 13.89 12.35
N ARG A 22 -33.74 14.28 11.11
CA ARG A 22 -33.47 13.45 9.95
C ARG A 22 -31.95 13.38 9.84
N ALA A 23 -31.40 12.19 10.05
CA ALA A 23 -29.96 11.97 9.88
C ALA A 23 -29.53 12.59 8.54
N PRO A 24 -28.45 13.39 8.52
CA PRO A 24 -28.05 14.11 7.32
C PRO A 24 -27.89 13.12 6.17
N GLN A 25 -28.55 13.40 5.05
CA GLN A 25 -28.41 12.57 3.86
C GLN A 25 -26.99 12.75 3.34
N LEU A 26 -26.23 11.66 3.33
CA LEU A 26 -24.88 11.68 2.80
C LEU A 26 -24.92 11.57 1.27
N THR A 27 -24.26 12.49 0.62
CA THR A 27 -24.12 12.55 -0.85
C THR A 27 -22.78 11.94 -1.26
N HIS A 28 -22.77 11.28 -2.42
CA HIS A 28 -21.58 10.65 -2.99
C HIS A 28 -20.72 11.68 -3.74
N PHE A 29 -19.42 11.70 -3.47
CA PHE A 29 -18.43 12.54 -4.15
C PHE A 29 -17.21 11.72 -4.59
N GLU A 30 -16.57 12.13 -5.68
CA GLU A 30 -15.38 11.49 -6.23
C GLU A 30 -14.36 12.56 -6.64
N PHE A 31 -13.11 12.37 -6.24
CA PHE A 31 -11.98 13.24 -6.57
C PHE A 31 -10.80 12.40 -7.05
N SER A 32 -10.01 12.92 -7.98
CA SER A 32 -8.84 12.21 -8.51
C SER A 32 -7.68 13.16 -8.80
N GLU A 33 -6.48 12.79 -8.34
CA GLU A 33 -5.26 13.57 -8.57
C GLU A 33 -4.05 12.65 -8.84
N PRO A 34 -3.05 13.09 -9.62
CA PRO A 34 -1.82 12.36 -9.84
C PRO A 34 -0.86 12.50 -8.66
N HIS A 35 -0.48 11.39 -8.03
CA HIS A 35 0.49 11.32 -6.93
C HIS A 35 1.29 10.01 -6.97
N MET A 36 2.55 10.00 -6.50
CA MET A 36 3.39 8.79 -6.42
C MET A 36 3.45 7.97 -7.74
N GLY A 37 3.48 8.66 -8.88
CA GLY A 37 3.53 8.04 -10.21
C GLY A 37 2.25 7.32 -10.66
N THR A 38 1.10 7.59 -10.03
CA THR A 38 -0.20 7.03 -10.42
C THR A 38 -1.36 8.01 -10.15
N ILE A 39 -2.58 7.63 -10.52
CA ILE A 39 -3.78 8.38 -10.15
C ILE A 39 -4.29 7.83 -8.82
N PHE A 40 -4.39 8.72 -7.82
CA PHE A 40 -5.12 8.45 -6.59
C PHE A 40 -6.56 8.92 -6.78
N ARG A 41 -7.49 8.02 -6.51
CA ARG A 41 -8.92 8.32 -6.51
C ARG A 41 -9.47 8.18 -5.09
N ILE A 42 -10.20 9.20 -4.65
CA ILE A 42 -10.95 9.21 -3.40
C ILE A 42 -12.45 9.22 -3.73
N VAL A 43 -13.15 8.20 -3.27
CA VAL A 43 -14.62 8.13 -3.29
C VAL A 43 -15.11 8.26 -1.86
N LEU A 44 -16.00 9.20 -1.58
CA LEU A 44 -16.46 9.45 -0.21
C LEU A 44 -17.94 9.86 -0.14
N PHE A 45 -18.50 9.74 1.07
CA PHE A 45 -19.86 10.19 1.37
C PHE A 45 -19.83 11.31 2.42
N ALA A 46 -20.33 12.49 2.07
CA ALA A 46 -20.28 13.72 2.88
C ALA A 46 -21.66 14.41 2.93
N PRO A 47 -21.92 15.27 3.94
CA PRO A 47 -23.20 15.98 4.03
C PRO A 47 -23.41 17.00 2.89
N ASP A 48 -22.34 17.62 2.42
CA ASP A 48 -22.34 18.62 1.34
C ASP A 48 -21.01 18.63 0.59
N GLU A 49 -20.96 19.38 -0.51
CA GLU A 49 -19.79 19.48 -1.37
C GLU A 49 -18.61 20.19 -0.69
N ALA A 50 -18.87 21.20 0.15
CA ALA A 50 -17.82 21.94 0.83
C ALA A 50 -17.04 21.04 1.81
N ALA A 51 -17.74 20.23 2.60
CA ALA A 51 -17.14 19.23 3.46
C ALA A 51 -16.36 18.17 2.67
N ALA A 52 -16.90 17.74 1.52
CA ALA A 52 -16.25 16.78 0.63
C ALA A 52 -14.92 17.33 0.08
N GLN A 53 -14.92 18.55 -0.45
CA GLN A 53 -13.76 19.23 -1.00
C GLN A 53 -12.69 19.50 0.06
N GLN A 54 -13.09 19.98 1.24
CA GLN A 54 -12.15 20.23 2.33
C GLN A 54 -11.45 18.94 2.79
N ALA A 55 -12.20 17.85 2.95
CA ALA A 55 -11.66 16.58 3.38
C ALA A 55 -10.77 15.93 2.31
N SER A 56 -11.17 15.98 1.03
CA SER A 56 -10.37 15.43 -0.07
C SER A 56 -9.08 16.22 -0.29
N ALA A 57 -9.12 17.55 -0.25
CA ALA A 57 -7.93 18.39 -0.33
C ALA A 57 -6.93 18.10 0.79
N ALA A 58 -7.41 17.93 2.04
CA ALA A 58 -6.56 17.55 3.17
C ALA A 58 -5.93 16.16 2.97
N ALA A 59 -6.70 15.20 2.45
CA ALA A 59 -6.21 13.86 2.17
C ALA A 59 -5.15 13.85 1.05
N PHE A 60 -5.36 14.59 -0.04
CA PHE A 60 -4.35 14.73 -1.10
C PHE A 60 -3.11 15.46 -0.60
N GLY A 61 -3.25 16.52 0.20
CA GLY A 61 -2.09 17.18 0.83
C GLY A 61 -1.26 16.24 1.69
N ARG A 62 -1.90 15.30 2.39
CA ARG A 62 -1.19 14.23 3.12
C ARG A 62 -0.47 13.27 2.18
N ILE A 63 -1.09 12.87 1.08
CA ILE A 63 -0.46 12.01 0.07
C ILE A 63 0.76 12.70 -0.54
N THR A 64 0.67 14.00 -0.86
CA THR A 64 1.80 14.79 -1.38
C THR A 64 2.97 14.83 -0.40
N ALA A 65 2.73 15.12 0.88
CA ALA A 65 3.79 15.13 1.90
C ALA A 65 4.47 13.75 2.04
N LEU A 66 3.72 12.67 1.85
CA LEU A 66 4.23 11.32 1.85
C LEU A 66 5.03 10.98 0.59
N ASP A 67 4.67 11.52 -0.57
CA ASP A 67 5.46 11.40 -1.80
C ASP A 67 6.81 12.12 -1.65
N ASP A 68 6.82 13.33 -1.09
CA ASP A 68 8.05 14.07 -0.77
C ASP A 68 8.97 13.30 0.20
N THR A 69 8.40 12.45 1.04
CA THR A 69 9.15 11.60 1.97
C THR A 69 9.71 10.35 1.29
N MET A 70 8.88 9.66 0.49
CA MET A 70 9.13 8.28 0.05
C MET A 70 9.54 8.14 -1.42
N SER A 71 9.57 9.21 -2.20
CA SER A 71 9.86 9.13 -3.63
C SER A 71 11.31 8.76 -3.91
N ASP A 72 11.52 7.68 -4.67
CA ASP A 72 12.83 7.28 -5.21
C ASP A 72 13.18 8.00 -6.53
N TYR A 73 12.31 8.90 -6.99
CA TYR A 73 12.52 9.77 -8.15
C TYR A 73 12.99 11.18 -7.75
N ASN A 74 12.65 11.63 -6.54
CA ASN A 74 13.03 12.94 -6.03
C ASN A 74 14.36 12.84 -5.24
N PRO A 75 15.48 13.41 -5.73
CA PRO A 75 16.75 13.36 -5.01
C PRO A 75 16.75 14.14 -3.68
N GLN A 76 15.76 15.01 -3.46
CA GLN A 76 15.58 15.77 -2.22
C GLN A 76 14.62 15.07 -1.24
N SER A 77 14.07 13.90 -1.59
CA SER A 77 13.20 13.17 -0.67
C SER A 77 13.99 12.65 0.52
N GLU A 78 13.31 12.50 1.66
CA GLU A 78 13.94 11.93 2.86
C GLU A 78 14.53 10.54 2.58
N LEU A 79 13.84 9.70 1.81
CA LEU A 79 14.32 8.39 1.36
C LEU A 79 15.64 8.48 0.61
N MET A 80 15.75 9.41 -0.35
CA MET A 80 16.96 9.55 -1.16
C MET A 80 18.11 10.19 -0.37
N LEU A 81 17.80 11.11 0.55
CA LEU A 81 18.79 11.64 1.49
C LEU A 81 19.34 10.52 2.39
N LEU A 82 18.50 9.62 2.91
CA LEU A 82 18.94 8.43 3.64
C LEU A 82 19.85 7.53 2.78
N CYS A 83 19.47 7.28 1.52
CA CYS A 83 20.29 6.50 0.58
C CYS A 83 21.65 7.17 0.30
N GLY A 84 21.70 8.51 0.26
CA GLY A 84 22.95 9.27 0.12
C GLY A 84 23.92 9.10 1.28
N HIS A 85 23.44 8.70 2.47
CA HIS A 85 24.24 8.42 3.66
C HIS A 85 24.61 6.93 3.81
N ALA A 86 24.44 6.11 2.77
CA ALA A 86 24.74 4.69 2.84
C ALA A 86 26.22 4.40 3.18
N ALA A 87 26.44 3.41 4.04
CA ALA A 87 27.70 3.11 4.75
C ALA A 87 28.19 4.19 5.73
N GLY A 88 27.37 5.20 6.02
CA GLY A 88 27.57 6.17 7.10
C GLY A 88 27.00 5.71 8.45
N PRO A 89 27.04 6.58 9.47
CA PRO A 89 26.37 6.34 10.75
C PRO A 89 24.84 6.30 10.60
N PRO A 90 24.10 5.76 11.60
CA PRO A 90 22.64 5.81 11.60
C PRO A 90 22.11 7.24 11.48
N VAL A 91 21.06 7.41 10.67
CA VAL A 91 20.42 8.71 10.39
C VAL A 91 19.04 8.72 11.03
N VAL A 92 18.71 9.78 11.77
CA VAL A 92 17.37 10.00 12.30
C VAL A 92 16.42 10.29 11.14
N ILE A 93 15.30 9.58 11.11
CA ILE A 93 14.27 9.71 10.06
C ILE A 93 12.90 10.03 10.65
N SER A 94 12.01 10.53 9.80
CA SER A 94 10.63 10.85 10.14
C SER A 94 9.88 9.62 10.61
N GLY A 95 8.83 9.86 11.39
CA GLY A 95 7.97 8.77 11.85
C GLY A 95 7.28 8.02 10.70
N ASP A 96 7.02 8.69 9.58
CA ASP A 96 6.41 8.07 8.41
C ASP A 96 7.37 7.12 7.71
N LEU A 97 8.56 7.60 7.37
CA LEU A 97 9.58 6.75 6.75
C LEU A 97 9.94 5.58 7.66
N PHE A 98 10.10 5.83 8.97
CA PHE A 98 10.40 4.76 9.94
C PHE A 98 9.31 3.68 9.95
N ARG A 99 8.03 4.06 10.02
CA ARG A 99 6.91 3.09 10.01
C ARG A 99 6.89 2.23 8.74
N VAL A 100 7.15 2.84 7.59
CA VAL A 100 7.18 2.12 6.31
C VAL A 100 8.37 1.16 6.26
N LEU A 101 9.56 1.58 6.68
CA LEU A 101 10.75 0.73 6.72
C LEU A 101 10.61 -0.40 7.74
N GLU A 102 10.09 -0.12 8.94
CA GLU A 102 9.81 -1.13 9.96
C GLU A 102 8.83 -2.18 9.42
N LYS A 103 7.74 -1.73 8.78
CA LYS A 103 6.79 -2.65 8.17
C LYS A 103 7.43 -3.45 7.04
N SER A 104 8.36 -2.85 6.31
CA SER A 104 9.06 -3.51 5.21
C SER A 104 9.98 -4.62 5.71
N GLN A 105 10.70 -4.39 6.81
CA GLN A 105 11.50 -5.43 7.48
C GLN A 105 10.63 -6.59 7.97
N ASP A 106 9.49 -6.29 8.62
CA ASP A 106 8.53 -7.31 9.07
C ASP A 106 8.03 -8.20 7.91
N VAL A 107 7.74 -7.60 6.76
CA VAL A 107 7.27 -8.35 5.57
C VAL A 107 8.43 -9.11 4.91
N ALA A 108 9.63 -8.54 4.89
CA ALA A 108 10.82 -9.21 4.37
C ALA A 108 11.12 -10.50 5.15
N GLU A 109 11.13 -10.42 6.49
CA GLU A 109 11.34 -11.58 7.36
C GLU A 109 10.25 -12.65 7.15
N LYS A 110 8.97 -12.25 7.18
CA LYS A 110 7.83 -13.18 7.02
C LYS A 110 7.76 -13.84 5.65
N SER A 111 8.31 -13.19 4.63
CA SER A 111 8.36 -13.70 3.26
C SER A 111 9.65 -14.45 2.94
N GLY A 112 10.61 -14.53 3.88
CA GLY A 112 11.92 -15.12 3.64
C GLY A 112 12.74 -14.34 2.60
N GLY A 113 12.59 -13.01 2.56
CA GLY A 113 13.28 -12.10 1.64
C GLY A 113 12.64 -11.99 0.25
N ALA A 114 11.45 -12.56 0.02
CA ALA A 114 10.76 -12.41 -1.27
C ALA A 114 10.25 -10.97 -1.51
N PHE A 115 9.91 -10.27 -0.43
CA PHE A 115 9.75 -8.82 -0.41
C PHE A 115 10.99 -8.21 0.22
N ASP A 116 11.61 -7.24 -0.43
CA ASP A 116 12.80 -6.56 0.08
C ASP A 116 12.85 -5.15 -0.51
N VAL A 117 12.82 -4.11 0.33
CA VAL A 117 12.88 -2.72 -0.13
C VAL A 117 14.27 -2.26 -0.53
N THR A 118 15.32 -3.04 -0.24
CA THR A 118 16.71 -2.74 -0.63
C THR A 118 17.02 -3.11 -2.09
N VAL A 119 16.02 -3.58 -2.84
CA VAL A 119 16.12 -3.91 -4.27
C VAL A 119 16.29 -2.68 -5.19
N GLY A 120 16.37 -1.47 -4.63
CA GLY A 120 16.52 -0.22 -5.38
C GLY A 120 17.57 -0.27 -6.50
N PRO A 121 18.80 -0.77 -6.28
CA PRO A 121 19.81 -0.88 -7.33
C PRO A 121 19.37 -1.77 -8.51
N LEU A 122 18.66 -2.88 -8.24
CA LEU A 122 18.11 -3.74 -9.28
C LEU A 122 16.98 -3.05 -10.03
N VAL A 123 16.08 -2.38 -9.31
CA VAL A 123 14.96 -1.67 -9.91
C VAL A 123 15.45 -0.58 -10.86
N GLN A 124 16.46 0.22 -10.46
CA GLN A 124 17.03 1.25 -11.32
C GLN A 124 17.70 0.66 -12.57
N LEU A 125 18.40 -0.47 -12.42
CA LEU A 125 19.03 -1.18 -13.54
C LEU A 125 17.99 -1.65 -14.56
N TRP A 126 16.89 -2.25 -14.10
CA TRP A 126 15.79 -2.68 -14.96
C TRP A 126 14.99 -1.53 -15.57
N ARG A 127 14.81 -0.41 -14.84
CA ARG A 127 14.20 0.82 -15.39
C ARG A 127 15.04 1.38 -16.53
N ARG A 128 16.37 1.39 -16.39
CA ARG A 128 17.31 1.79 -17.45
C ARG A 128 17.22 0.87 -18.65
N ALA A 129 17.30 -0.44 -18.42
CA ALA A 129 17.16 -1.46 -19.47
C ALA A 129 15.88 -1.28 -20.29
N ARG A 130 14.75 -1.04 -19.62
CA ARG A 130 13.47 -0.76 -20.27
C ARG A 130 13.50 0.50 -21.15
N ARG A 131 14.13 1.58 -20.68
CA ARG A 131 14.24 2.83 -21.44
C ARG A 131 15.16 2.70 -22.67
N GLN A 132 16.21 1.89 -22.55
CA GLN A 132 17.22 1.71 -23.60
C GLN A 132 16.90 0.53 -24.53
N HIS A 133 15.89 -0.28 -24.22
CA HIS A 133 15.57 -1.53 -24.91
C HIS A 133 16.75 -2.53 -24.95
N GLU A 134 17.61 -2.48 -23.93
CA GLU A 134 18.81 -3.31 -23.81
C GLU A 134 18.82 -4.02 -22.46
N LEU A 135 19.17 -5.30 -22.43
CA LEU A 135 19.23 -6.06 -21.18
C LEU A 135 20.45 -5.64 -20.35
N PRO A 136 20.36 -5.63 -19.01
CA PRO A 136 21.53 -5.37 -18.17
C PRO A 136 22.62 -6.39 -18.42
N ASP A 137 23.88 -5.93 -18.52
CA ASP A 137 25.00 -6.84 -18.58
C ASP A 137 25.14 -7.66 -17.28
N PRO A 138 25.63 -8.91 -17.33
CA PRO A 138 25.72 -9.77 -16.16
C PRO A 138 26.55 -9.19 -15.01
N GLU A 139 27.56 -8.36 -15.31
CA GLU A 139 28.44 -7.78 -14.31
C GLU A 139 27.72 -6.67 -13.51
N SER A 140 26.97 -5.81 -14.20
CA SER A 140 26.09 -4.80 -13.59
C SER A 140 25.02 -5.44 -12.72
N LEU A 141 24.40 -6.53 -13.19
CA LEU A 141 23.42 -7.27 -12.40
C LEU A 141 24.06 -7.86 -11.12
N ALA A 142 25.25 -8.47 -11.25
CA ALA A 142 25.97 -9.01 -10.10
C ALA A 142 26.40 -7.93 -9.11
N ARG A 143 26.81 -6.73 -9.57
CA ARG A 143 27.10 -5.57 -8.73
C ARG A 143 25.87 -5.13 -7.94
N ALA A 144 24.73 -4.98 -8.61
CA ALA A 144 23.47 -4.58 -7.98
C ALA A 144 23.02 -5.60 -6.93
N LEU A 145 23.09 -6.91 -7.23
CA LEU A 145 22.72 -7.98 -6.30
C LEU A 145 23.51 -7.95 -4.98
N ARG A 146 24.80 -7.55 -5.01
CA ARG A 146 25.61 -7.46 -3.78
C ARG A 146 25.13 -6.38 -2.82
N LEU A 147 24.42 -5.37 -3.33
CA LEU A 147 23.86 -4.27 -2.55
C LEU A 147 22.49 -4.60 -1.95
N VAL A 148 21.79 -5.58 -2.49
CA VAL A 148 20.47 -6.02 -2.01
C VAL A 148 20.61 -6.96 -0.80
N GLY A 149 19.73 -6.77 0.19
CA GLY A 149 19.57 -7.60 1.37
C GLY A 149 18.96 -6.78 2.52
N HIS A 150 17.71 -7.08 2.88
CA HIS A 150 16.99 -6.45 3.99
C HIS A 150 17.75 -6.50 5.33
N GLU A 151 18.61 -7.50 5.54
CA GLU A 151 19.49 -7.60 6.70
C GLU A 151 20.56 -6.50 6.78
N LYS A 152 20.78 -5.77 5.67
CA LYS A 152 21.72 -4.65 5.56
C LYS A 152 21.06 -3.29 5.83
N LEU A 153 19.75 -3.28 6.08
CA LEU A 153 19.02 -2.13 6.58
C LEU A 153 18.78 -2.32 8.09
N LEU A 154 19.46 -1.53 8.90
CA LEU A 154 19.29 -1.55 10.36
C LEU A 154 18.33 -0.44 10.79
N LEU A 155 17.40 -0.76 11.68
CA LEU A 155 16.45 0.18 12.25
C LEU A 155 16.57 0.16 13.78
N ASP A 156 16.56 1.34 14.40
CA ASP A 156 16.44 1.50 15.85
C ASP A 156 15.11 2.19 16.18
N PRO A 157 14.12 1.48 16.74
CA PRO A 157 12.83 2.06 17.12
C PRO A 157 12.90 3.10 18.24
N ARG A 158 13.88 3.01 19.13
CA ARG A 158 14.03 3.95 20.26
C ARG A 158 14.60 5.27 19.78
N ALA A 159 15.63 5.21 18.94
CA ALA A 159 16.26 6.41 18.37
C ALA A 159 15.56 6.94 17.11
N ARG A 160 14.65 6.15 16.50
CA ARG A 160 14.06 6.37 15.17
C ARG A 160 15.11 6.61 14.10
N THR A 161 16.14 5.77 14.09
CA THR A 161 17.21 5.86 13.11
C THR A 161 17.18 4.69 12.14
N ALA A 162 17.63 4.95 10.92
CA ALA A 162 17.89 3.94 9.90
C ALA A 162 19.36 4.00 9.47
N GLN A 163 19.95 2.84 9.16
CA GLN A 163 21.31 2.74 8.65
C GLN A 163 21.38 1.73 7.51
N LEU A 164 21.98 2.14 6.39
CA LEU A 164 22.30 1.27 5.25
C LEU A 164 23.77 0.86 5.33
N LEU A 165 24.07 -0.44 5.39
CA LEU A 165 25.42 -0.92 5.71
C LEU A 165 26.42 -0.92 4.54
N LYS A 166 25.97 -0.80 3.30
CA LYS A 166 26.83 -0.89 2.11
C LYS A 166 26.78 0.41 1.30
N PRO A 167 27.94 0.91 0.82
CA PRO A 167 27.96 2.10 -0.03
C PRO A 167 27.23 1.80 -1.34
N GLY A 168 26.38 2.72 -1.79
CA GLY A 168 25.59 2.56 -3.01
C GLY A 168 24.30 1.74 -2.84
N MET A 169 23.92 1.34 -1.62
CA MET A 169 22.57 0.85 -1.37
C MET A 169 21.53 1.91 -1.74
N GLN A 170 20.40 1.44 -2.27
CA GLN A 170 19.24 2.26 -2.55
C GLN A 170 17.99 1.53 -2.09
N LEU A 171 17.00 2.28 -1.65
CA LEU A 171 15.71 1.77 -1.23
C LEU A 171 14.66 2.06 -2.32
N ASP A 172 13.78 1.10 -2.57
CA ASP A 172 12.58 1.25 -3.39
C ASP A 172 11.37 0.87 -2.53
N LEU A 173 10.47 1.84 -2.33
CA LEU A 173 9.24 1.67 -1.55
C LEU A 173 8.02 1.41 -2.45
N GLY A 174 8.22 1.10 -3.75
CA GLY A 174 7.13 0.95 -4.72
C GLY A 174 6.15 -0.18 -4.37
N GLY A 175 6.60 -1.17 -3.60
CA GLY A 175 5.80 -2.31 -3.14
C GLY A 175 4.95 -2.08 -1.89
N ILE A 176 5.09 -0.92 -1.23
CA ILE A 176 4.43 -0.64 0.06
C ILE A 176 3.95 0.82 0.23
N GLY A 177 4.64 1.79 -0.37
CA GLY A 177 4.43 3.22 -0.11
C GLY A 177 3.03 3.72 -0.45
N LYS A 178 2.47 3.31 -1.60
CA LYS A 178 1.11 3.74 -2.02
C LYS A 178 0.02 3.21 -1.08
N GLY A 179 0.16 1.97 -0.61
CA GLY A 179 -0.75 1.39 0.38
C GLY A 179 -0.72 2.18 1.69
N TYR A 180 0.47 2.54 2.16
CA TYR A 180 0.63 3.39 3.34
C TYR A 180 0.02 4.78 3.14
N ALA A 181 0.24 5.42 1.99
CA ALA A 181 -0.36 6.71 1.69
C ALA A 181 -1.90 6.66 1.63
N ALA A 182 -2.47 5.59 1.09
CA ALA A 182 -3.91 5.36 1.09
C ALA A 182 -4.46 5.11 2.50
N ASP A 183 -3.74 4.36 3.35
CA ASP A 183 -4.11 4.19 4.77
C ASP A 183 -4.12 5.54 5.51
N GLU A 184 -3.07 6.35 5.37
CA GLU A 184 -2.96 7.66 6.00
C GLU A 184 -4.02 8.65 5.51
N ALA A 185 -4.36 8.60 4.21
CA ALA A 185 -5.43 9.42 3.67
C ALA A 185 -6.81 9.03 4.25
N ILE A 186 -7.09 7.75 4.49
CA ILE A 186 -8.30 7.33 5.23
C ILE A 186 -8.30 7.88 6.66
N VAL A 187 -7.15 7.90 7.34
CA VAL A 187 -7.04 8.49 8.69
C VAL A 187 -7.37 9.97 8.66
N VAL A 188 -6.87 10.73 7.67
CA VAL A 188 -7.21 12.14 7.49
C VAL A 188 -8.69 12.33 7.24
N LEU A 189 -9.30 11.59 6.32
CA LEU A 189 -10.73 11.67 6.04
C LEU A 189 -11.58 11.43 7.29
N LYS A 190 -11.22 10.43 8.11
CA LYS A 190 -11.89 10.16 9.39
C LYS A 190 -11.80 11.33 10.38
N ARG A 191 -10.67 12.02 10.45
CA ARG A 191 -10.50 13.23 11.28
C ARG A 191 -11.37 14.40 10.80
N HIS A 192 -11.68 14.45 9.52
CA HIS A 192 -12.64 15.38 8.93
C HIS A 192 -14.11 14.91 9.02
N GLY A 193 -14.40 13.88 9.83
CA GLY A 193 -15.76 13.35 9.99
C GLY A 193 -16.25 12.47 8.85
N ILE A 194 -15.40 12.19 7.86
CA ILE A 194 -15.73 11.35 6.70
C ILE A 194 -15.32 9.90 6.99
N ALA A 195 -16.24 9.14 7.58
CA ALA A 195 -16.00 7.73 7.89
C ALA A 195 -16.14 6.80 6.67
N ARG A 196 -17.04 7.15 5.74
CA ARG A 196 -17.42 6.33 4.59
C ARG A 196 -16.65 6.77 3.36
N ALA A 197 -15.44 6.23 3.20
CA ALA A 197 -14.58 6.54 2.07
C ALA A 197 -13.87 5.29 1.53
N LEU A 198 -13.43 5.38 0.28
CA LEU A 198 -12.60 4.42 -0.42
C LEU A 198 -11.50 5.20 -1.13
N ILE A 199 -10.27 4.70 -1.03
CA ILE A 199 -9.12 5.24 -1.74
C ILE A 199 -8.56 4.15 -2.64
N ALA A 200 -8.36 4.48 -3.91
CA ALA A 200 -7.75 3.62 -4.90
C ALA A 200 -6.47 4.26 -5.44
N ALA A 201 -5.35 3.53 -5.41
CA ALA A 201 -4.02 4.05 -5.73
C ALA A 201 -3.23 3.05 -6.60
N GLY A 202 -3.39 3.13 -7.92
CA GLY A 202 -2.63 2.30 -8.86
C GLY A 202 -2.72 0.78 -8.61
N GLY A 203 -3.89 0.30 -8.17
CA GLY A 203 -4.17 -1.11 -7.85
C GLY A 203 -4.37 -1.38 -6.36
N ASP A 204 -3.81 -0.55 -5.48
CA ASP A 204 -4.05 -0.63 -4.04
C ASP A 204 -5.43 -0.03 -3.71
N VAL A 205 -6.18 -0.66 -2.80
CA VAL A 205 -7.51 -0.21 -2.38
C VAL A 205 -7.61 -0.26 -0.86
N VAL A 206 -7.94 0.88 -0.26
CA VAL A 206 -8.18 1.01 1.18
C VAL A 206 -9.60 1.55 1.40
N THR A 207 -10.31 0.99 2.37
CA THR A 207 -11.69 1.38 2.66
C THR A 207 -11.88 1.76 4.12
N GLY A 208 -12.67 2.82 4.34
CA GLY A 208 -13.31 3.12 5.60
C GLY A 208 -14.63 2.36 5.74
N SER A 209 -15.57 2.95 6.46
CA SER A 209 -16.89 2.36 6.69
C SER A 209 -17.66 2.17 5.38
N PRO A 210 -18.61 1.22 5.31
CA PRO A 210 -19.37 0.93 4.09
C PRO A 210 -20.10 2.15 3.49
N PRO A 211 -20.49 2.13 2.22
CA PRO A 211 -21.46 3.10 1.69
C PRO A 211 -22.81 3.06 2.44
N PRO A 212 -23.60 4.15 2.46
CA PRO A 212 -24.92 4.16 3.06
C PRO A 212 -25.81 3.03 2.53
N GLY A 213 -26.47 2.29 3.44
CA GLY A 213 -27.36 1.17 3.10
C GLY A 213 -26.66 -0.06 2.49
N LYS A 214 -25.33 -0.16 2.54
CA LYS A 214 -24.55 -1.31 2.04
C LYS A 214 -23.76 -1.97 3.16
N ALA A 215 -23.52 -3.27 3.04
CA ALA A 215 -22.70 -4.04 3.98
C ALA A 215 -21.18 -3.84 3.78
N GLY A 216 -20.76 -3.32 2.63
CA GLY A 216 -19.36 -3.04 2.31
C GLY A 216 -19.20 -2.43 0.93
N TRP A 217 -17.96 -2.03 0.63
CA TRP A 217 -17.53 -1.58 -0.68
C TRP A 217 -17.33 -2.78 -1.59
N ARG A 218 -18.00 -2.77 -2.75
CA ARG A 218 -17.88 -3.82 -3.75
C ARG A 218 -16.69 -3.52 -4.66
N ILE A 219 -15.60 -4.27 -4.51
CA ILE A 219 -14.37 -4.09 -5.27
C ILE A 219 -14.27 -5.19 -6.34
N GLY A 220 -14.06 -4.79 -7.59
CA GLY A 220 -13.83 -5.72 -8.69
C GLY A 220 -12.38 -6.18 -8.75
N ILE A 221 -12.17 -7.47 -8.99
CA ILE A 221 -10.84 -8.04 -9.26
C ILE A 221 -10.69 -8.19 -10.77
N ALA A 222 -9.78 -7.41 -11.36
CA ALA A 222 -9.50 -7.45 -12.79
C ALA A 222 -8.86 -8.79 -13.20
N SER A 223 -9.14 -9.23 -14.43
CA SER A 223 -8.47 -10.40 -15.01
C SER A 223 -7.06 -10.04 -15.48
N LEU A 224 -6.07 -10.88 -15.17
CA LEU A 224 -4.71 -10.72 -15.69
C LEU A 224 -4.62 -10.96 -17.21
N GLU A 225 -5.47 -11.85 -17.73
CA GLU A 225 -5.50 -12.22 -19.16
C GLU A 225 -6.30 -11.21 -19.99
N MET A 226 -7.31 -10.58 -19.38
CA MET A 226 -8.24 -9.67 -20.05
C MET A 226 -8.45 -8.42 -19.20
N PRO A 227 -7.42 -7.58 -19.01
CA PRO A 227 -7.48 -6.43 -18.11
C PRO A 227 -8.47 -5.35 -18.58
N GLU A 228 -8.73 -5.28 -19.89
CA GLU A 228 -9.68 -4.32 -20.49
C GLU A 228 -11.15 -4.71 -20.30
N LYS A 229 -11.44 -5.93 -19.85
CA LYS A 229 -12.82 -6.39 -19.62
C LYS A 229 -13.27 -6.07 -18.20
N SER A 230 -14.56 -5.75 -18.07
CA SER A 230 -15.19 -5.57 -16.76
C SER A 230 -14.93 -6.77 -15.83
N PRO A 231 -14.60 -6.52 -14.55
CA PRO A 231 -14.28 -7.58 -13.61
C PRO A 231 -15.48 -8.49 -13.40
N THR A 232 -15.25 -9.81 -13.45
CA THR A 232 -16.28 -10.83 -13.20
C THR A 232 -16.28 -11.33 -11.76
N ARG A 233 -15.21 -11.04 -11.01
CA ARG A 233 -15.05 -11.40 -9.60
C ARG A 233 -15.09 -10.15 -8.73
N PHE A 234 -15.80 -10.23 -7.61
CA PHE A 234 -15.97 -9.12 -6.68
C PHE A 234 -15.71 -9.58 -5.25
N ILE A 235 -15.17 -8.68 -4.44
CA ILE A 235 -15.04 -8.83 -2.99
C ILE A 235 -15.74 -7.66 -2.30
N SER A 236 -16.23 -7.90 -1.09
CA SER A 236 -16.81 -6.85 -0.25
C SER A 236 -15.81 -6.47 0.84
N LEU A 237 -15.42 -5.19 0.89
CA LEU A 237 -14.47 -4.67 1.89
C LEU A 237 -15.11 -3.58 2.74
N HIS A 238 -14.83 -3.58 4.04
CA HIS A 238 -15.18 -2.47 4.93
C HIS A 238 -14.11 -2.36 6.02
N ASP A 239 -13.78 -1.14 6.41
CA ASP A 239 -12.77 -0.82 7.42
C ASP A 239 -11.46 -1.59 7.22
N ALA A 240 -11.05 -1.75 5.96
CA ALA A 240 -9.89 -2.55 5.57
C ALA A 240 -8.55 -1.78 5.69
N ALA A 241 -8.53 -0.65 6.40
CA ALA A 241 -7.32 0.12 6.68
C ALA A 241 -6.36 -0.65 7.62
N GLY A 242 -5.06 -0.54 7.34
CA GLY A 242 -3.99 -0.96 8.24
C GLY A 242 -4.00 -0.11 9.53
N GLN A 243 -3.94 -0.75 10.70
CA GLN A 243 -3.89 -0.06 12.00
C GLN A 243 -2.56 0.70 12.22
N PRO A 244 -2.60 1.88 12.87
CA PRO A 244 -1.52 2.34 13.73
C PRO A 244 -1.68 1.74 15.14
N GLY A 245 -0.66 1.05 15.65
CA GLY A 245 -0.44 0.80 17.09
C GLY A 245 -1.11 -0.43 17.73
N HIS A 246 -0.28 -1.21 18.42
CA HIS A 246 -0.50 -2.31 19.36
C HIS A 246 -1.91 -2.83 19.70
N GLY A 247 -2.05 -4.16 19.57
CA GLY A 247 -2.82 -4.98 20.51
C GLY A 247 -4.34 -4.89 20.42
N GLY A 248 -4.95 -5.56 19.43
CA GLY A 248 -6.39 -5.77 19.41
C GLY A 248 -6.78 -6.89 18.45
N GLN A 249 -7.45 -7.92 18.96
CA GLN A 249 -7.88 -9.09 18.20
C GLN A 249 -8.87 -8.69 17.09
N ARG A 250 -8.62 -9.16 15.87
CA ARG A 250 -9.50 -8.92 14.70
C ARG A 250 -10.68 -9.91 14.67
N PRO A 251 -11.88 -9.49 14.22
CA PRO A 251 -12.94 -10.42 13.86
C PRO A 251 -12.52 -11.25 12.64
N ARG A 252 -12.75 -12.56 12.70
CA ARG A 252 -12.46 -13.50 11.61
C ARG A 252 -13.51 -13.38 10.51
N SER A 253 -13.15 -12.89 9.33
CA SER A 253 -13.92 -13.15 8.10
C SER A 253 -13.27 -14.31 7.32
N ARG A 254 -13.99 -15.43 7.23
CA ARG A 254 -13.63 -16.59 6.41
C ARG A 254 -14.00 -16.31 4.96
N ALA A 255 -13.02 -16.29 4.07
CA ALA A 255 -13.23 -16.57 2.66
C ALA A 255 -12.01 -17.33 2.11
N ARG A 256 -12.19 -18.61 1.77
CA ARG A 256 -11.23 -19.41 1.00
C ARG A 256 -11.61 -19.33 -0.48
N PRO A 257 -10.64 -19.11 -1.36
CA PRO A 257 -10.61 -19.79 -2.65
C PRO A 257 -9.41 -20.74 -2.71
N ARG A 258 -9.66 -21.99 -3.11
CA ARG A 258 -8.62 -22.94 -3.52
C ARG A 258 -8.26 -22.63 -4.98
N SER A 259 -7.01 -22.25 -5.25
CA SER A 259 -6.34 -22.51 -6.54
C SER A 259 -4.84 -22.19 -6.45
N HIS A 260 -4.04 -23.24 -6.57
CA HIS A 260 -2.63 -23.33 -6.99
C HIS A 260 -1.66 -22.16 -6.72
N GLN A 261 -0.89 -22.35 -5.64
CA GLN A 261 0.57 -22.54 -5.66
C GLN A 261 1.42 -21.48 -6.36
N GLU A 262 1.82 -20.47 -5.57
CA GLU A 262 2.93 -19.56 -5.81
C GLU A 262 4.24 -20.34 -5.96
N CYS A 263 4.98 -20.10 -7.05
CA CYS A 263 6.34 -20.61 -7.27
C CYS A 263 7.37 -19.67 -6.61
N PRO A 264 8.11 -20.11 -5.58
CA PRO A 264 9.22 -19.36 -5.03
C PRO A 264 10.49 -19.69 -5.84
N GLY A 265 10.85 -18.82 -6.80
CA GLY A 265 12.04 -19.05 -7.63
C GLY A 265 12.31 -18.07 -8.78
N CYS A 266 11.51 -17.02 -8.98
CA CYS A 266 11.64 -16.17 -10.18
C CYS A 266 12.88 -15.26 -10.25
N PHE A 267 13.83 -15.34 -9.30
CA PHE A 267 15.09 -14.58 -9.41
C PHE A 267 16.29 -15.40 -9.92
N ALA A 268 16.17 -16.73 -10.08
CA ALA A 268 17.31 -17.57 -10.45
C ALA A 268 16.95 -18.71 -11.42
N ALA A 269 16.44 -18.39 -12.62
CA ALA A 269 16.54 -19.27 -13.79
C ALA A 269 16.04 -18.57 -15.07
N LEU A 270 16.92 -17.86 -15.77
CA LEU A 270 16.73 -17.59 -17.20
C LEU A 270 17.89 -18.27 -17.93
N ARG A 271 17.63 -19.49 -18.43
CA ARG A 271 18.52 -20.14 -19.40
C ARG A 271 18.39 -19.43 -20.75
N PRO A 272 19.48 -19.25 -21.51
CA PRO A 272 19.41 -18.68 -22.85
C PRO A 272 18.78 -19.73 -23.78
N GLY A 273 17.62 -19.42 -24.38
CA GLY A 273 17.02 -20.35 -25.34
C GLY A 273 15.54 -20.19 -25.71
N HIS A 274 14.82 -19.16 -25.26
CA HIS A 274 13.45 -18.92 -25.73
C HIS A 274 13.27 -17.51 -26.30
N ARG A 275 12.66 -17.48 -27.49
CA ARG A 275 12.46 -16.32 -28.37
C ARG A 275 11.84 -15.15 -27.62
N ALA A 276 12.52 -14.01 -27.72
CA ALA A 276 12.04 -12.70 -27.30
C ALA A 276 10.79 -12.30 -28.11
N GLY A 277 9.73 -11.92 -27.41
CA GLY A 277 8.53 -11.39 -28.04
C GLY A 277 7.46 -11.03 -27.01
N ARG A 278 7.40 -9.74 -26.64
CA ARG A 278 6.26 -9.06 -26.01
C ARG A 278 5.70 -9.71 -24.73
N GLN A 279 6.37 -9.52 -23.59
CA GLN A 279 5.71 -9.45 -22.28
C GLN A 279 6.69 -8.91 -21.21
N TYR A 280 6.88 -7.58 -21.19
CA TYR A 280 7.49 -6.91 -20.03
C TYR A 280 6.41 -6.06 -19.36
N GLY A 281 5.46 -6.76 -18.72
CA GLY A 281 4.39 -6.15 -17.93
C GLY A 281 4.74 -6.15 -16.45
N ARG A 282 4.84 -4.95 -15.86
CA ARG A 282 4.81 -4.63 -14.42
C ARG A 282 5.41 -5.69 -13.47
N MET A 283 6.71 -5.57 -13.16
CA MET A 283 7.19 -6.04 -11.86
C MET A 283 6.69 -5.08 -10.78
N ALA A 284 5.66 -5.48 -10.05
CA ALA A 284 5.25 -4.86 -8.81
C ALA A 284 5.18 -5.97 -7.76
N VAL A 285 6.15 -5.98 -6.84
CA VAL A 285 6.05 -6.81 -5.63
C VAL A 285 5.18 -6.02 -4.65
N SER A 286 3.85 -6.13 -4.76
CA SER A 286 2.96 -5.57 -3.74
C SER A 286 2.94 -6.48 -2.52
N ALA A 287 3.11 -5.91 -1.32
CA ALA A 287 3.00 -6.62 -0.05
C ALA A 287 1.54 -7.03 0.30
N ALA A 288 0.58 -6.72 -0.57
CA ALA A 288 -0.83 -7.04 -0.36
C ALA A 288 -1.10 -8.55 -0.56
N GLY A 289 -0.94 -9.33 0.51
CA GLY A 289 -1.67 -10.60 0.66
C GLY A 289 -0.88 -11.88 0.94
N LEU A 290 0.25 -11.86 1.67
CA LEU A 290 0.90 -13.11 2.07
C LEU A 290 0.39 -13.63 3.41
N ARG A 291 -0.57 -14.57 3.36
CA ARG A 291 -0.85 -15.51 4.47
C ARG A 291 -1.03 -16.93 3.94
N GLY A 292 -0.02 -17.77 4.17
CA GLY A 292 -0.17 -19.22 4.23
C GLY A 292 0.55 -20.00 3.14
N ALA A 293 1.89 -20.01 3.15
CA ALA A 293 2.67 -21.06 2.51
C ALA A 293 3.59 -21.71 3.55
N ARG A 294 3.30 -22.95 3.94
CA ARG A 294 4.25 -23.79 4.68
C ARG A 294 5.38 -24.16 3.72
N THR A 295 6.57 -23.62 3.93
CA THR A 295 7.76 -23.98 3.18
C THR A 295 8.21 -25.39 3.57
N ARG A 296 8.08 -26.35 2.63
CA ARG A 296 8.85 -27.60 2.72
C ARG A 296 10.29 -27.26 2.35
N ARG A 297 11.22 -27.47 3.28
CA ARG A 297 12.66 -27.35 3.03
C ARG A 297 13.07 -28.33 1.94
N PHE A 298 13.48 -27.83 0.77
CA PHE A 298 14.26 -28.60 -0.18
C PHE A 298 15.75 -28.39 0.12
N LYS A 299 16.39 -29.45 0.60
CA LYS A 299 17.84 -29.55 0.78
C LYS A 299 18.41 -29.99 -0.57
N VAL A 300 19.14 -29.12 -1.27
CA VAL A 300 19.87 -29.52 -2.49
C VAL A 300 21.24 -30.05 -2.07
N PRO A 301 21.62 -31.29 -2.43
CA PRO A 301 22.94 -31.81 -2.15
C PRO A 301 23.97 -31.22 -3.13
N VAL A 302 25.10 -30.78 -2.59
CA VAL A 302 26.29 -30.44 -3.36
C VAL A 302 27.01 -31.74 -3.71
N THR A 303 27.06 -32.09 -4.99
CA THR A 303 28.06 -33.03 -5.51
C THR A 303 28.71 -32.45 -6.75
N ALA A 304 30.00 -32.16 -6.61
CA ALA A 304 30.93 -31.87 -7.69
C ALA A 304 31.07 -33.06 -8.64
N ARG A 305 31.20 -32.81 -9.95
CA ARG A 305 32.23 -33.42 -10.80
C ARG A 305 32.28 -32.75 -12.17
N SER A 306 33.51 -32.52 -12.60
CA SER A 306 33.95 -32.07 -13.91
C SER A 306 33.60 -33.06 -15.03
N ARG A 307 33.36 -32.55 -16.24
CA ARG A 307 34.05 -32.97 -17.48
C ARG A 307 33.57 -32.15 -18.68
N ALA A 308 34.56 -31.77 -19.48
CA ALA A 308 34.44 -31.11 -20.78
C ALA A 308 33.85 -32.03 -21.87
N ILE A 309 33.31 -31.44 -22.94
CA ILE A 309 33.29 -31.85 -24.37
C ILE A 309 32.63 -30.67 -25.12
N ARG A 310 33.37 -29.79 -25.82
CA ARG A 310 33.67 -29.75 -27.26
C ARG A 310 32.50 -30.06 -28.23
N ALA A 311 32.16 -29.01 -28.99
CA ALA A 311 32.07 -28.94 -30.45
C ALA A 311 30.71 -29.13 -31.18
N ARG A 312 30.52 -28.17 -32.09
CA ARG A 312 29.87 -28.18 -33.43
C ARG A 312 28.42 -27.67 -33.59
N LEU A 313 28.38 -26.63 -34.44
CA LEU A 313 27.31 -25.94 -35.16
C LEU A 313 26.46 -24.95 -34.35
#